data_AF-A0A395RG86-F1
#
_entry.id   AF-A0A395RG86-F1
#
_cell.length_a   1.000
_cell.length_b   1.000
_cell.length_c   1.000
_cell.angle_alpha   90.00
_cell.angle_beta   90.00
_cell.angle_gamma   90.00
#
_symmetry.space_group_name_H-M   'P 1'
#
loop_
_entity.id
_entity.type
_entity.pdbx_description
1 polymer ?
#
loop_
_entity_poly.entity_id
_entity_poly.type
_entity_poly.pdbx_seq_one_letter_code
_entity_poly.pdbx_strand_id
1 'polypeptide(L)'
;MTSTDLATEQTSKIPVLLLKTRSSPGDSYEDLFSETSTDGAGFAPQFVPVLLHQFHGEGMKEVAALLRERRIGNQKHHEYGGLIFTSQRAVEAFVKLVEDGKAGTPKSLTMFSPEENTDSSHATEDTVDSSEATSWPHLQNIPVYSVGPATTRALAAVPQDPPLKVFGSHTGNGAALAPYILAHYYEWY
;
A
#
# COMPACT_ATOMS: atom_id res chain seq x y z
N MET A 1 -15.46 -66.14 24.61
CA MET A 1 -14.79 -65.69 23.38
C MET A 1 -15.09 -64.21 23.25
N THR A 2 -14.05 -63.40 23.40
CA THR A 2 -14.07 -61.96 23.64
C THR A 2 -14.50 -61.19 22.39
N SER A 3 -15.61 -60.47 22.48
CA SER A 3 -15.95 -59.38 21.56
C SER A 3 -15.03 -58.20 21.86
N THR A 4 -14.10 -57.92 20.96
CA THR A 4 -13.32 -56.68 20.96
C THR A 4 -14.04 -55.69 20.07
N ASP A 5 -14.89 -54.86 20.68
CA ASP A 5 -15.49 -53.71 20.04
C ASP A 5 -14.43 -52.60 19.95
N LEU A 6 -13.87 -52.40 18.76
CA LEU A 6 -12.95 -51.31 18.45
C LEU A 6 -13.77 -50.01 18.42
N ALA A 7 -14.05 -49.46 19.59
CA ALA A 7 -14.52 -48.10 19.74
C ALA A 7 -13.50 -47.17 19.07
N THR A 8 -13.88 -46.66 17.91
CA THR A 8 -13.13 -45.62 17.20
C THR A 8 -13.28 -44.37 18.06
N GLU A 9 -12.24 -44.00 18.83
CA GLU A 9 -12.18 -42.69 19.48
C GLU A 9 -12.13 -41.63 18.38
N GLN A 10 -13.29 -41.22 17.90
CA GLN A 10 -13.45 -40.05 17.05
C GLN A 10 -13.14 -38.84 17.93
N THR A 11 -11.91 -38.34 17.84
CA THR A 11 -11.52 -37.05 18.42
C THR A 11 -12.34 -35.96 17.72
N SER A 12 -13.49 -35.63 18.30
CA SER A 12 -14.39 -34.63 17.72
C SER A 12 -13.74 -33.26 17.86
N LYS A 13 -13.14 -32.75 16.78
CA LYS A 13 -12.57 -31.40 16.75
C LYS A 13 -13.66 -30.34 16.94
N ILE A 14 -13.33 -29.28 17.68
CA ILE A 14 -14.24 -28.15 17.91
C ILE A 14 -14.20 -27.21 16.70
N PRO A 15 -15.32 -26.96 16.00
CA PRO A 15 -15.33 -26.07 14.84
C PRO A 15 -15.12 -24.61 15.26
N VAL A 16 -14.26 -23.89 14.51
CA VAL A 16 -13.98 -22.45 14.71
C VAL A 16 -14.23 -21.71 13.42
N LEU A 17 -15.26 -20.86 13.38
CA LEU A 17 -15.56 -20.05 12.21
C LEU A 17 -14.66 -18.81 12.15
N LEU A 18 -13.90 -18.70 11.06
CA LEU A 18 -13.05 -17.56 10.74
C LEU A 18 -13.76 -16.69 9.71
N LEU A 19 -14.35 -15.57 10.14
CA LEU A 19 -15.04 -14.62 9.26
C LEU A 19 -14.05 -13.71 8.50
N LYS A 20 -13.10 -14.34 7.80
CA LYS A 20 -12.06 -13.69 7.00
C LYS A 20 -11.78 -14.51 5.75
N THR A 21 -11.18 -13.86 4.76
CA THR A 21 -10.51 -14.57 3.66
C THR A 21 -9.20 -15.16 4.18
N ARG A 22 -8.90 -16.41 3.81
CA ARG A 22 -7.62 -17.05 4.14
C ARG A 22 -6.46 -16.22 3.60
N SER A 23 -5.48 -15.93 4.45
CA SER A 23 -4.23 -15.27 4.06
C SER A 23 -3.37 -16.19 3.17
N SER A 24 -2.52 -15.62 2.30
CA SER A 24 -1.60 -16.37 1.44
C SER A 24 -0.18 -15.78 1.56
N PRO A 25 0.89 -16.61 1.56
CA PRO A 25 0.91 -18.06 1.30
C PRO A 25 0.48 -18.95 2.49
N GLY A 26 0.27 -18.40 3.68
CA GLY A 26 -0.21 -19.12 4.87
C GLY A 26 -1.08 -18.24 5.76
N ASP A 27 -1.77 -18.86 6.71
CA ASP A 27 -2.68 -18.19 7.64
C ASP A 27 -2.41 -18.62 9.08
N SER A 28 -1.93 -17.69 9.89
CA SER A 28 -1.56 -17.97 11.29
C SER A 28 -2.71 -18.54 12.13
N TYR A 29 -3.97 -18.22 11.82
CA TYR A 29 -5.10 -18.80 12.55
C TYR A 29 -5.32 -20.26 12.16
N GLU A 30 -5.16 -20.58 10.87
CA GLU A 30 -5.25 -21.96 10.42
C GLU A 30 -4.12 -22.79 11.01
N ASP A 31 -2.90 -22.27 11.00
CA ASP A 31 -1.72 -22.95 11.53
C ASP A 31 -1.93 -23.27 13.02
N LEU A 32 -2.24 -22.25 13.83
CA LEU A 32 -2.39 -22.41 15.29
C LEU A 32 -3.64 -23.21 15.70
N PHE A 33 -4.77 -23.06 15.00
CA PHE A 33 -6.00 -23.79 15.36
C PHE A 33 -6.03 -25.20 14.79
N SER A 34 -5.19 -25.53 13.82
CA SER A 34 -5.06 -26.92 13.34
C SER A 34 -4.16 -27.78 14.24
N GLU A 35 -3.37 -27.15 15.12
CA GLU A 35 -2.57 -27.86 16.13
C GLU A 35 -3.48 -28.67 17.07
N THR A 36 -3.10 -29.93 17.30
CA THR A 36 -3.80 -30.81 18.24
C THR A 36 -3.11 -30.73 19.59
N SER A 37 -3.89 -30.52 20.65
CA SER A 37 -3.34 -30.52 22.02
C SER A 37 -2.91 -31.94 22.44
N THR A 38 -2.05 -32.01 23.46
CA THR A 38 -1.55 -33.28 24.03
C THR A 38 -2.67 -34.21 24.51
N ASP A 39 -3.84 -33.65 24.79
CA ASP A 39 -4.98 -34.33 25.38
C ASP A 39 -5.99 -34.80 24.31
N GLY A 40 -5.60 -34.74 23.02
CA GLY A 40 -6.42 -35.19 21.89
C GLY A 40 -7.53 -34.21 21.48
N ALA A 41 -7.73 -33.13 22.22
CA ALA A 41 -8.62 -32.04 21.83
C ALA A 41 -7.95 -31.18 20.74
N GLY A 42 -8.70 -30.84 19.69
CA GLY A 42 -8.20 -29.98 18.61
C GLY A 42 -9.31 -29.10 18.07
N PHE A 43 -8.93 -28.02 17.38
CA PHE A 43 -9.88 -27.16 16.68
C PHE A 43 -9.93 -27.52 15.18
N ALA A 44 -11.03 -27.14 14.55
CA ALA A 44 -11.24 -27.25 13.11
C ALA A 44 -11.57 -25.85 12.57
N PRO A 45 -10.56 -25.07 12.13
CA PRO A 45 -10.80 -23.74 11.57
C PRO A 45 -11.52 -23.84 10.22
N GLN A 46 -12.57 -23.03 10.05
CA GLN A 46 -13.34 -22.94 8.81
C GLN A 46 -13.46 -21.48 8.37
N PHE A 47 -12.93 -21.16 7.19
CA PHE A 47 -12.99 -19.83 6.62
C PHE A 47 -14.36 -19.54 5.99
N VAL A 48 -14.96 -18.41 6.36
CA VAL A 48 -16.16 -17.85 5.74
C VAL A 48 -15.84 -16.40 5.33
N PRO A 49 -15.56 -16.13 4.05
CA PRO A 49 -15.27 -14.78 3.57
C PRO A 49 -16.55 -13.93 3.60
N VAL A 50 -16.60 -12.96 4.52
CA VAL A 50 -17.77 -12.06 4.69
C VAL A 50 -17.58 -10.69 4.03
N LEU A 51 -16.36 -10.35 3.60
CA LEU A 51 -16.04 -9.10 2.93
C LEU A 51 -15.28 -9.38 1.63
N LEU A 52 -15.75 -8.78 0.54
CA LEU A 52 -15.09 -8.83 -0.76
C LEU A 52 -14.52 -7.44 -1.08
N HIS A 53 -13.22 -7.38 -1.29
CA HIS A 53 -12.53 -6.16 -1.70
C HIS A 53 -12.26 -6.24 -3.19
N GLN A 54 -12.73 -5.25 -3.95
CA GLN A 54 -12.47 -5.12 -5.39
C GLN A 54 -11.98 -3.71 -5.68
N PHE A 55 -11.11 -3.56 -6.68
CA PHE A 55 -10.73 -2.24 -7.15
C PHE A 55 -11.92 -1.59 -7.86
N HIS A 56 -12.23 -0.36 -7.47
CA HIS A 56 -13.26 0.42 -8.14
C HIS A 56 -12.66 1.11 -9.37
N GLY A 57 -12.99 0.63 -10.57
CA GLY A 57 -12.39 1.09 -11.84
C GLY A 57 -12.35 2.61 -12.02
N GLU A 58 -13.45 3.32 -11.79
CA GLU A 58 -13.47 4.79 -11.95
C GLU A 58 -12.59 5.50 -10.92
N GLY A 59 -12.71 5.18 -9.62
CA GLY A 59 -11.81 5.72 -8.59
C GLY A 59 -10.32 5.43 -8.87
N MET A 60 -9.99 4.25 -9.41
CA MET A 60 -8.62 3.95 -9.84
C MET A 60 -8.15 4.88 -10.96
N LYS A 61 -8.99 5.12 -11.98
CA LYS A 61 -8.69 6.05 -13.07
C LYS A 61 -8.51 7.48 -12.57
N GLU A 62 -9.37 7.91 -11.65
CA GLU A 62 -9.31 9.23 -11.05
C GLU A 62 -7.98 9.45 -10.31
N VAL A 63 -7.61 8.55 -9.39
CA VAL A 63 -6.33 8.65 -8.67
C VAL A 63 -5.16 8.58 -9.64
N ALA A 64 -5.23 7.73 -10.67
CA ALA A 64 -4.20 7.65 -11.70
C ALA A 64 -4.05 8.97 -12.49
N ALA A 65 -5.14 9.66 -12.79
CA ALA A 65 -5.13 10.96 -13.42
C ALA A 65 -4.48 12.01 -12.51
N LEU A 66 -4.86 12.06 -11.23
CA LEU A 66 -4.27 12.99 -10.24
C LEU A 66 -2.75 12.84 -10.14
N LEU A 67 -2.24 11.60 -10.15
CA LEU A 67 -0.81 11.31 -10.12
C LEU A 67 -0.11 11.73 -11.43
N ARG A 68 -0.69 11.42 -12.60
CA ARG A 68 -0.10 11.75 -13.91
C ARG A 68 -0.10 13.24 -14.20
N GLU A 69 -1.17 13.92 -13.85
CA GLU A 69 -1.34 15.36 -14.03
C GLU A 69 -0.59 16.18 -12.97
N ARG A 70 0.11 15.52 -12.04
CA ARG A 70 0.81 16.16 -10.90
C ARG A 70 -0.10 17.12 -10.14
N ARG A 71 -1.36 16.72 -9.88
CA ARG A 71 -2.32 17.52 -9.11
C ARG A 71 -2.13 17.39 -7.60
N ILE A 72 -1.30 16.45 -7.17
CA ILE A 72 -0.87 16.27 -5.78
C ILE A 72 0.53 16.87 -5.63
N GLY A 73 0.70 17.84 -4.74
CA GLY A 73 1.97 18.51 -4.53
C GLY A 73 1.91 19.57 -3.44
N ASN A 74 3.06 20.17 -3.13
CA ASN A 74 3.22 21.05 -1.97
C ASN A 74 3.16 22.55 -2.29
N GLN A 75 2.72 22.91 -3.49
CA GLN A 75 2.61 24.32 -3.93
C GLN A 75 1.15 24.76 -3.99
N LYS A 76 0.90 26.08 -3.88
CA LYS A 76 -0.46 26.67 -3.85
C LYS A 76 -1.34 26.33 -5.07
N HIS A 77 -0.76 25.93 -6.20
CA HIS A 77 -1.50 25.58 -7.41
C HIS A 77 -1.90 24.08 -7.47
N HIS A 78 -1.40 23.25 -6.56
CA HIS A 78 -1.80 21.86 -6.45
C HIS A 78 -3.17 21.76 -5.76
N GLU A 79 -3.96 20.77 -6.17
CA GLU A 79 -5.30 20.56 -5.64
C GLU A 79 -5.27 19.76 -4.33
N TYR A 80 -4.29 18.87 -4.20
CA TYR A 80 -4.11 18.03 -3.03
C TYR A 80 -2.69 18.19 -2.49
N GLY A 81 -2.54 18.34 -1.19
CA GLY A 81 -1.22 18.46 -0.55
C GLY A 81 -0.75 17.23 0.22
N GLY A 82 -1.46 16.10 0.16
CA GLY A 82 -1.12 14.89 0.90
C GLY A 82 -2.03 13.71 0.57
N LEU A 83 -1.65 12.52 1.06
CA LEU A 83 -2.46 11.30 0.93
C LEU A 83 -2.70 10.66 2.29
N ILE A 84 -3.87 10.05 2.50
CA ILE A 84 -4.21 9.33 3.73
C ILE A 84 -4.59 7.89 3.39
N PHE A 85 -3.90 6.93 4.01
CA PHE A 85 -4.15 5.49 3.85
C PHE A 85 -4.74 4.91 5.13
N THR A 86 -5.98 4.43 5.05
CA THR A 86 -6.72 3.88 6.19
C THR A 86 -6.79 2.35 6.17
N SER A 87 -6.28 1.70 5.13
CA SER A 87 -6.29 0.25 4.99
C SER A 87 -5.14 -0.24 4.13
N GLN A 88 -4.75 -1.49 4.31
CA GLN A 88 -3.81 -2.17 3.41
C GLN A 88 -4.33 -2.23 1.97
N ARG A 89 -5.65 -2.37 1.76
CA ARG A 89 -6.26 -2.45 0.43
C ARG A 89 -6.10 -1.16 -0.37
N ALA A 90 -6.16 0.00 0.29
CA ALA A 90 -5.85 1.28 -0.34
C ALA A 90 -4.38 1.33 -0.80
N VAL A 91 -3.47 0.74 -0.03
CA VAL A 91 -2.05 0.66 -0.41
C VAL A 91 -1.87 -0.25 -1.63
N GLU A 92 -2.51 -1.41 -1.66
CA GLU A 92 -2.47 -2.33 -2.81
C GLU A 92 -2.98 -1.67 -4.09
N ALA A 93 -4.10 -0.92 -3.99
CA ALA A 93 -4.62 -0.12 -5.10
C ALA A 93 -3.59 0.91 -5.58
N PHE A 94 -2.96 1.64 -4.65
CA PHE A 94 -1.94 2.63 -4.98
C PHE A 94 -0.69 2.01 -5.62
N VAL A 95 -0.18 0.89 -5.09
CA VAL A 95 0.95 0.14 -5.69
C VAL A 95 0.64 -0.21 -7.13
N LYS A 96 -0.54 -0.75 -7.39
CA LYS A 96 -0.97 -1.08 -8.74
C LYS A 96 -0.93 0.14 -9.67
N LEU A 97 -1.43 1.29 -9.22
CA LEU A 97 -1.41 2.52 -10.02
C LEU A 97 0.02 3.00 -10.31
N VAL A 98 0.90 2.88 -9.32
CA VAL A 98 2.31 3.23 -9.47
C VAL A 98 3.00 2.30 -10.47
N GLU A 99 2.75 0.99 -10.41
CA GLU A 99 3.31 0.03 -11.35
C GLU A 99 2.77 0.22 -12.78
N ASP A 100 1.45 0.36 -12.92
CA ASP A 100 0.77 0.61 -14.20
C ASP A 100 1.27 1.92 -14.84
N GLY A 101 1.58 2.93 -14.03
CA GLY A 101 2.15 4.20 -14.48
C GLY A 101 3.59 4.09 -15.01
N LYS A 102 4.43 3.26 -14.38
CA LYS A 102 5.81 2.99 -14.86
C LYS A 102 5.83 2.27 -16.21
N ALA A 103 4.85 1.40 -16.46
CA ALA A 103 4.72 0.70 -17.74
C ALA A 103 4.29 1.63 -18.90
N GLY A 104 3.66 2.78 -18.59
CA GLY A 104 3.13 3.73 -19.57
C GLY A 104 4.05 4.89 -19.94
N THR A 105 5.20 5.06 -19.29
CA THR A 105 6.19 6.10 -19.67
C THR A 105 6.95 5.66 -20.93
N PRO A 106 6.82 6.34 -22.08
CA PRO A 106 7.60 6.01 -23.27
C PRO A 106 9.10 6.18 -22.97
N LYS A 107 9.91 5.16 -23.30
CA LYS A 107 11.39 5.16 -23.27
C LYS A 107 12.02 6.09 -24.34
N SER A 108 11.45 7.28 -24.57
CA SER A 108 11.95 8.22 -25.58
C SER A 108 12.60 9.41 -24.88
N LEU A 109 13.76 9.19 -24.25
CA LEU A 109 14.71 10.27 -23.91
C LEU A 109 16.11 9.77 -23.49
N THR A 110 16.42 8.49 -23.69
CA THR A 110 17.80 7.98 -23.60
C THR A 110 18.25 7.46 -24.96
N MET A 111 18.40 8.34 -25.94
CA MET A 111 19.30 8.15 -27.10
C MET A 111 19.50 9.51 -27.79
N PHE A 112 20.26 10.40 -27.15
CA PHE A 112 21.05 11.38 -27.88
C PHE A 112 22.46 11.33 -27.30
N SER A 113 23.36 10.63 -28.01
CA SER A 113 24.80 10.78 -27.82
C SER A 113 25.19 12.21 -28.22
N PRO A 114 26.04 12.92 -27.47
CA PRO A 114 26.57 14.19 -27.93
C PRO A 114 27.76 13.95 -28.86
N GLU A 115 27.58 14.24 -30.14
CA GLU A 115 28.67 14.65 -31.02
C GLU A 115 28.86 16.19 -30.94
N GLU A 116 30.08 16.58 -31.27
CA GLU A 116 30.81 17.81 -30.98
C GLU A 116 30.25 19.16 -31.48
N ASN A 117 30.34 20.15 -30.58
CA ASN A 117 31.01 21.46 -30.72
C ASN A 117 30.31 22.72 -31.30
N THR A 118 30.66 23.83 -30.62
CA THR A 118 30.79 25.24 -31.05
C THR A 118 29.62 26.25 -30.98
N ASP A 119 29.85 27.22 -30.08
CA ASP A 119 29.75 28.69 -30.21
C ASP A 119 28.51 29.47 -29.71
N SER A 120 28.88 30.57 -29.05
CA SER A 120 28.23 31.67 -28.34
C SER A 120 26.80 32.09 -28.70
N SER A 121 25.98 32.32 -27.68
CA SER A 121 25.59 33.66 -27.16
C SER A 121 24.14 33.72 -26.63
N HIS A 122 24.04 34.15 -25.37
CA HIS A 122 23.03 35.04 -24.79
C HIS A 122 21.52 34.77 -25.04
N ALA A 123 20.85 34.12 -24.09
CA ALA A 123 19.43 34.38 -23.78
C ALA A 123 19.06 33.84 -22.38
N THR A 124 18.69 34.78 -21.49
CA THR A 124 17.78 34.68 -20.34
C THR A 124 17.65 33.33 -19.59
N GLU A 125 18.19 33.32 -18.38
CA GLU A 125 17.97 32.30 -17.34
C GLU A 125 16.50 32.31 -16.86
N ASP A 126 15.63 31.60 -17.57
CA ASP A 126 14.48 30.92 -16.95
C ASP A 126 14.93 29.48 -16.68
N THR A 127 15.60 29.27 -15.54
CA THR A 127 16.00 27.95 -15.07
C THR A 127 14.77 27.21 -14.57
N VAL A 128 14.00 26.64 -15.50
CA VAL A 128 13.11 25.53 -15.17
C VAL A 128 14.00 24.39 -14.71
N ASP A 129 14.04 24.18 -13.41
CA ASP A 129 14.82 23.16 -12.72
C ASP A 129 14.58 21.77 -13.35
N SER A 130 15.52 21.39 -14.21
CA SER A 130 15.51 20.16 -15.00
C SER A 130 15.80 18.90 -14.16
N SER A 131 15.70 18.97 -12.83
CA SER A 131 15.90 17.84 -11.91
C SER A 131 14.61 17.11 -11.49
N GLU A 132 13.42 17.67 -11.75
CA GLU A 132 12.12 17.10 -11.32
C GLU A 132 11.51 16.05 -12.30
N ALA A 133 12.24 15.67 -13.35
CA ALA A 133 11.72 14.84 -14.43
C ALA A 133 11.70 13.33 -14.15
N THR A 134 12.31 12.82 -13.07
CA THR A 134 12.71 11.40 -13.04
C THR A 134 12.06 10.45 -12.02
N SER A 135 11.31 10.91 -11.00
CA SER A 135 10.73 9.98 -10.01
C SER A 135 9.20 9.93 -10.07
N TRP A 136 8.64 9.18 -11.01
CA TRP A 136 7.23 8.76 -10.93
C TRP A 136 6.99 7.98 -9.63
N PRO A 137 5.98 8.31 -8.79
CA PRO A 137 4.77 9.10 -9.07
C PRO A 137 4.79 10.55 -8.54
N HIS A 138 5.97 11.16 -8.36
CA HIS A 138 6.15 12.56 -7.96
C HIS A 138 5.69 12.87 -6.52
N LEU A 139 5.87 11.93 -5.59
CA LEU A 139 5.41 12.07 -4.20
C LEU A 139 6.54 12.27 -3.15
N GLN A 140 7.79 12.46 -3.58
CA GLN A 140 8.95 12.53 -2.66
C GLN A 140 8.88 13.63 -1.59
N ASN A 141 8.11 14.70 -1.86
CA ASN A 141 7.97 15.86 -0.96
C ASN A 141 6.53 16.07 -0.48
N ILE A 142 5.74 14.99 -0.48
CA ILE A 142 4.32 15.02 -0.14
C ILE A 142 4.08 14.16 1.10
N PRO A 143 3.40 14.67 2.14
CA PRO A 143 3.13 13.91 3.34
C PRO A 143 2.10 12.80 3.06
N VAL A 144 2.48 11.58 3.43
CA VAL A 144 1.60 10.40 3.39
C VAL A 144 1.24 10.02 4.83
N TYR A 145 -0.04 9.83 5.11
CA TYR A 145 -0.53 9.48 6.45
C TYR A 145 -1.06 8.05 6.48
N SER A 146 -0.86 7.35 7.60
CA SER A 146 -1.31 5.97 7.80
C SER A 146 -1.95 5.79 9.17
N VAL A 147 -3.08 5.06 9.23
CA VAL A 147 -3.82 4.81 10.49
C VAL A 147 -3.15 3.81 11.43
N GLY A 148 -2.16 3.03 11.00
CA GLY A 148 -1.57 2.05 11.92
C GLY A 148 -0.47 1.16 11.35
N PRO A 149 0.13 0.30 12.20
CA PRO A 149 1.34 -0.44 11.85
C PRO A 149 1.20 -1.33 10.60
N ALA A 150 0.04 -1.98 10.41
CA ALA A 150 -0.18 -2.84 9.24
C ALA A 150 -0.16 -2.05 7.92
N THR A 151 -0.91 -0.94 7.85
CA THR A 151 -0.94 -0.06 6.68
C THR A 151 0.42 0.62 6.45
N THR A 152 1.12 1.02 7.52
CA THR A 152 2.48 1.59 7.41
C THR A 152 3.48 0.59 6.87
N ARG A 153 3.44 -0.67 7.32
CA ARG A 153 4.28 -1.73 6.75
C ARG A 153 4.01 -1.96 5.27
N ALA A 154 2.74 -1.94 4.85
CA ALA A 154 2.39 -2.05 3.44
C ALA A 154 2.93 -0.86 2.62
N LEU A 155 2.83 0.37 3.13
CA LEU A 155 3.38 1.56 2.46
C LEU A 155 4.91 1.53 2.35
N ALA A 156 5.60 1.00 3.35
CA ALA A 156 7.06 0.87 3.32
C ALA A 156 7.56 -0.13 2.26
N ALA A 157 6.70 -1.05 1.82
CA ALA A 157 7.02 -2.02 0.77
C ALA A 157 6.78 -1.49 -0.66
N VAL A 158 6.25 -0.27 -0.81
CA VAL A 158 5.99 0.33 -2.12
C VAL A 158 7.33 0.63 -2.83
N PRO A 159 7.58 0.11 -4.04
CA PRO A 159 8.88 0.26 -4.71
C PRO A 159 9.05 1.66 -5.28
N GLN A 160 9.62 2.56 -4.48
CA GLN A 160 9.86 3.97 -4.80
C GLN A 160 11.19 4.45 -4.22
N ASP A 161 11.88 5.31 -4.96
CA ASP A 161 13.12 5.96 -4.54
C ASP A 161 13.03 7.47 -4.86
N PRO A 162 13.11 8.35 -3.85
CA PRO A 162 13.22 8.06 -2.41
C PRO A 162 11.92 7.45 -1.81
N PRO A 163 12.00 6.78 -0.64
CA PRO A 163 10.82 6.25 0.04
C PRO A 163 9.77 7.31 0.37
N LEU A 164 8.49 6.90 0.41
CA LEU A 164 7.39 7.77 0.81
C LEU A 164 7.58 8.27 2.25
N LYS A 165 7.32 9.56 2.48
CA LYS A 165 7.36 10.18 3.82
C LYS A 165 6.06 9.87 4.57
N VAL A 166 6.06 8.77 5.33
CA VAL A 166 4.87 8.25 6.03
C VAL A 166 4.80 8.74 7.49
N PHE A 167 3.65 9.27 7.89
CA PHE A 167 3.36 9.83 9.22
C PHE A 167 2.15 9.17 9.89
N GLY A 168 2.02 9.33 11.21
CA GLY A 168 0.83 8.92 11.96
C GLY A 168 0.70 7.43 12.30
N SER A 169 1.72 6.61 12.00
CA SER A 169 1.70 5.15 12.22
C SER A 169 1.37 4.70 13.65
N HIS A 170 1.67 5.54 14.65
CA HIS A 170 1.44 5.30 16.08
C HIS A 170 -0.01 5.55 16.51
N THR A 171 -0.83 6.19 15.68
CA THR A 171 -2.19 6.63 16.05
C THR A 171 -3.18 5.47 16.16
N GLY A 172 -2.96 4.38 15.40
CA GLY A 172 -3.72 3.13 15.48
C GLY A 172 -5.14 3.16 14.89
N ASN A 173 -5.74 4.34 14.68
CA ASN A 173 -7.06 4.49 14.07
C ASN A 173 -7.27 5.91 13.48
N GLY A 174 -8.30 6.07 12.66
CA GLY A 174 -8.63 7.34 11.99
C GLY A 174 -9.02 8.48 12.94
N ALA A 175 -9.66 8.19 14.07
CA ALA A 175 -10.09 9.21 15.03
C ALA A 175 -8.90 9.87 15.74
N ALA A 176 -7.84 9.11 16.03
CA ALA A 176 -6.58 9.63 16.55
C ALA A 176 -5.70 10.22 15.45
N LEU A 177 -5.77 9.69 14.23
CA LEU A 177 -4.99 10.20 13.10
C LEU A 177 -5.42 11.61 12.67
N ALA A 178 -6.73 11.89 12.64
CA ALA A 178 -7.24 13.19 12.19
C ALA A 178 -6.65 14.41 12.94
N PRO A 179 -6.68 14.49 14.29
CA PRO A 179 -6.08 15.61 15.01
C PRO A 179 -4.55 15.67 14.84
N TYR A 180 -3.87 14.53 14.72
CA TYR A 180 -2.44 14.48 14.42
C TYR A 180 -2.14 15.08 13.03
N ILE A 181 -2.94 14.71 12.02
CA ILE A 181 -2.82 15.29 10.67
C ILE A 181 -2.97 16.80 10.76
N LEU A 182 -4.02 17.32 11.42
CA LEU A 182 -4.23 18.77 11.50
C LEU A 182 -2.99 19.50 12.04
N ALA A 183 -2.43 19.05 13.16
CA ALA A 183 -1.24 19.66 13.74
C ALA A 183 -0.04 19.60 12.79
N HIS A 184 0.27 18.42 12.26
CA HIS A 184 1.43 18.22 11.38
C HIS A 184 1.27 18.91 10.01
N TYR A 185 0.07 18.94 9.46
CA TYR A 185 -0.21 19.50 8.14
C TYR A 185 -0.05 21.03 8.13
N TYR A 186 -0.34 21.71 9.25
CA TYR A 186 -0.04 23.14 9.42
C TYR A 186 1.45 23.43 9.60
N GLU A 187 2.23 22.51 10.14
CA GLU A 187 3.70 22.68 10.25
C GLU A 187 4.42 22.39 8.93
N TRP A 188 3.82 21.54 8.09
CA TRP A 188 4.37 21.15 6.80
C TRP A 188 4.28 22.26 5.73
N TYR A 189 3.27 23.15 5.84
CA TYR A 189 2.89 24.15 4.84
C TYR A 189 2.93 25.57 5.39
#